data_AF-W4HD45-F1
#
_entry.id   AF-W4HD45-F1
#
_cell.length_a   1.000
_cell.length_b   1.000
_cell.length_c   1.000
_cell.angle_alpha   90.00
_cell.angle_beta   90.00
_cell.angle_gamma   90.00
#
_symmetry.space_group_name_H-M   'P 1'
#
loop_
_entity.id
_entity.type
_entity.pdbx_description
1 polymer ?
#
loop_
_entity_poly.entity_id
_entity_poly.type
_entity_poly.pdbx_seq_one_letter_code
_entity_poly.pdbx_strand_id
1 'polypeptide(L)'
;MGKIAFFDCSAGAAGDMILASLIDAGAPLDAIKAGLLTISAIRGEWDIYTERVWKGTGLIAATKVHVSSIHQHDPLPAPQHDVAQVKGASRESRHDDHDHDNSSHSHSHDHSHDHSHDHSHSHDHEENHDHSYKHHNDDYSHQDQGHHHHHHHHNDHHHEHRNFETISNMIDGSGLSRWVKENSKRVFHCLAEAEASVHGTTMDKVHFHEVGAIDSLVDTIGSVLALELLGVDQVHCSFLPFSKGFVRCLHGIMPVPAPATLRLFHGIPMGPAPNGAVGELVTPTGASLMKALAKTFGQPPPFLPTASGSGAGTKDFPNHANIVRVVIGTLTDPSATVVNAHWTPMPSSTTAAPTDATIENVAVLETNLDDMNPQLFGHVQGLLLQRGALDVWLQPAQMKKNRPAMVMR
;
A
#
# COMPACT_ATOMS: atom_id res chain seq x y z
N MET A 1 2.82 23.43 -16.23
CA MET A 1 3.73 22.93 -15.16
C MET A 1 3.21 21.59 -14.73
N GLY A 2 4.08 20.57 -14.61
CA GLY A 2 3.65 19.23 -14.20
C GLY A 2 3.29 19.18 -12.72
N LYS A 3 2.27 18.40 -12.36
CA LYS A 3 1.88 18.13 -10.98
C LYS A 3 2.66 16.95 -10.44
N ILE A 4 3.06 17.02 -9.17
CA ILE A 4 3.81 15.96 -8.50
C ILE A 4 3.08 15.45 -7.27
N ALA A 5 3.38 14.20 -6.91
CA ALA A 5 3.13 13.64 -5.60
C ALA A 5 4.48 13.28 -4.96
N PHE A 6 4.77 13.85 -3.78
CA PHE A 6 5.89 13.43 -2.96
C PHE A 6 5.37 12.58 -1.80
N PHE A 7 5.78 11.31 -1.76
CA PHE A 7 5.51 10.40 -0.65
C PHE A 7 6.66 10.42 0.35
N ASP A 8 6.36 10.76 1.59
CA ASP A 8 7.22 10.50 2.73
C ASP A 8 6.82 9.17 3.37
N CYS A 9 7.64 8.16 3.10
CA CYS A 9 7.49 6.78 3.56
C CYS A 9 8.43 6.46 4.74
N SER A 10 8.98 7.47 5.42
CA SER A 10 9.97 7.27 6.49
C SER A 10 9.50 6.38 7.65
N ALA A 11 8.19 6.32 7.92
CA ALA A 11 7.61 5.46 8.95
C ALA A 11 7.11 4.10 8.45
N GLY A 12 7.08 3.89 7.13
CA GLY A 12 6.56 2.67 6.49
C GLY A 12 5.94 2.97 5.13
N ALA A 13 5.64 1.91 4.38
CA ALA A 13 4.91 1.98 3.12
C ALA A 13 4.15 0.67 2.88
N ALA A 14 2.82 0.74 2.99
CA ALA A 14 1.93 -0.35 2.60
C ALA A 14 0.90 0.12 1.57
N GLY A 15 0.28 -0.82 0.86
CA GLY A 15 -0.67 -0.53 -0.21
C GLY A 15 -1.84 0.33 0.30
N ASP A 16 -2.50 -0.16 1.34
CA ASP A 16 -3.54 0.54 2.10
C ASP A 16 -3.12 1.94 2.57
N MET A 17 -1.90 2.09 3.11
CA MET A 17 -1.36 3.37 3.57
C MET A 17 -1.18 4.37 2.42
N ILE A 18 -0.68 3.90 1.27
CA ILE A 18 -0.48 4.74 0.09
C ILE A 18 -1.83 5.20 -0.45
N LEU A 19 -2.78 4.27 -0.65
CA LEU A 19 -4.14 4.57 -1.09
C LEU A 19 -4.84 5.54 -0.13
N ALA A 20 -4.76 5.27 1.18
CA ALA A 20 -5.36 6.11 2.20
C ALA A 20 -4.78 7.53 2.20
N SER A 21 -3.46 7.68 2.01
CA SER A 21 -2.83 9.00 1.94
C SER A 21 -3.32 9.82 0.74
N LEU A 22 -3.59 9.17 -0.40
CA LEU A 22 -4.11 9.82 -1.61
C LEU A 22 -5.58 10.22 -1.47
N ILE A 23 -6.40 9.36 -0.84
CA ILE A 23 -7.80 9.69 -0.51
C ILE A 23 -7.84 10.87 0.45
N ASP A 24 -6.99 10.87 1.48
CA ASP A 24 -6.90 11.98 2.44
C ASP A 24 -6.44 13.29 1.78
N ALA A 25 -5.57 13.19 0.76
CA ALA A 25 -5.14 14.33 -0.05
C ALA A 25 -6.21 14.86 -1.02
N GLY A 26 -7.38 14.22 -1.09
CA GLY A 26 -8.54 14.68 -1.86
C GLY A 26 -8.94 13.80 -3.04
N ALA A 27 -8.35 12.60 -3.21
CA ALA A 27 -8.83 11.68 -4.25
C ALA A 27 -10.24 11.16 -3.88
N PRO A 28 -11.26 11.34 -4.74
CA PRO A 28 -12.64 10.99 -4.39
C PRO A 28 -12.84 9.47 -4.34
N LEU A 29 -13.15 8.95 -3.16
CA LEU A 29 -13.36 7.50 -2.93
C LEU A 29 -14.41 6.91 -3.87
N ASP A 30 -15.52 7.61 -4.12
CA ASP A 30 -16.58 7.12 -5.01
C ASP A 30 -16.11 6.96 -6.47
N ALA A 31 -15.22 7.84 -6.94
CA ALA A 31 -14.64 7.72 -8.27
C ALA A 31 -13.64 6.55 -8.34
N ILE A 32 -12.88 6.32 -7.26
CA ILE A 32 -12.01 5.15 -7.14
C ILE A 32 -12.85 3.88 -7.19
N LYS A 33 -13.94 3.80 -6.43
CA LYS A 33 -14.90 2.69 -6.47
C LYS A 33 -15.47 2.48 -7.88
N ALA A 34 -15.92 3.56 -8.53
CA ALA A 34 -16.47 3.50 -9.88
C ALA A 34 -15.46 2.94 -10.89
N GLY A 35 -14.19 3.34 -10.82
CA GLY A 35 -13.13 2.81 -11.67
C GLY A 35 -12.85 1.33 -11.41
N LEU A 36 -12.73 0.92 -10.14
CA LEU A 36 -12.53 -0.48 -9.76
C LEU A 36 -13.70 -1.38 -10.21
N LEU A 37 -14.94 -0.88 -10.16
CA LEU A 37 -16.14 -1.60 -10.62
C LEU A 37 -16.16 -1.88 -12.13
N THR A 38 -15.28 -1.25 -12.91
CA THR A 38 -15.11 -1.55 -14.34
C THR A 38 -14.31 -2.82 -14.59
N ILE A 39 -13.61 -3.34 -13.58
CA ILE A 39 -12.91 -4.63 -13.65
C ILE A 39 -13.92 -5.73 -13.36
N SER A 40 -14.52 -6.29 -14.41
CA SER A 40 -15.61 -7.26 -14.28
C SER A 40 -15.23 -8.50 -13.47
N ALA A 41 -13.96 -8.91 -13.55
CA ALA A 41 -13.44 -10.12 -12.93
C ALA A 41 -13.30 -10.05 -11.39
N ILE A 42 -13.47 -8.88 -10.76
CA ILE A 42 -13.46 -8.75 -9.30
C ILE A 42 -14.77 -8.16 -8.76
N ARG A 43 -15.79 -8.06 -9.60
CA ARG A 43 -17.03 -7.36 -9.23
C ARG A 43 -17.78 -8.17 -8.17
N GLY A 44 -18.06 -7.54 -7.04
CA GLY A 44 -18.75 -8.18 -5.92
C GLY A 44 -17.85 -9.02 -5.03
N GLU A 45 -16.53 -9.01 -5.28
CA GLU A 45 -15.54 -9.68 -4.42
C GLU A 45 -14.98 -8.75 -3.34
N TRP A 46 -15.19 -7.43 -3.44
CA TRP A 46 -14.59 -6.44 -2.54
C TRP A 46 -15.56 -5.37 -2.07
N ASP A 47 -15.30 -4.85 -0.87
CA ASP A 47 -15.76 -3.53 -0.44
C ASP A 47 -14.57 -2.70 0.06
N ILE A 48 -14.68 -1.38 -0.06
CA ILE A 48 -13.68 -0.43 0.42
C ILE A 48 -14.37 0.71 1.16
N TYR A 49 -13.87 1.03 2.35
CA TYR A 49 -14.29 2.21 3.08
C TYR A 49 -13.11 2.84 3.79
N THR A 50 -13.30 4.07 4.25
CA THR A 50 -12.30 4.81 5.01
C THR A 50 -12.80 5.15 6.39
N GLU A 51 -11.89 5.20 7.34
CA GLU A 51 -12.14 5.72 8.67
C GLU A 51 -11.05 6.74 9.05
N ARG A 52 -11.42 7.69 9.91
CA ARG A 52 -10.44 8.61 10.51
C ARG A 52 -9.90 7.96 11.78
N VAL A 53 -8.57 7.85 11.88
CA VAL A 53 -7.85 7.27 13.02
C VAL A 53 -6.80 8.23 13.55
N TRP A 54 -6.30 7.97 14.75
CA TRP A 54 -5.27 8.76 15.40
C TRP A 54 -4.05 7.88 15.69
N LYS A 55 -2.87 8.31 15.28
CA LYS A 55 -1.63 7.51 15.37
C LYS A 55 -0.54 8.24 16.16
N GLY A 56 0.27 7.46 16.86
CA GLY A 56 1.45 7.92 17.60
C GLY A 56 1.14 8.71 18.87
N THR A 57 2.21 9.03 19.61
CA THR A 57 2.18 9.88 20.81
C THR A 57 1.91 11.32 20.41
N GLY A 58 0.67 11.78 20.62
CA GLY A 58 0.19 13.08 20.15
C GLY A 58 -1.05 13.01 19.27
N LEU A 59 -1.55 11.81 18.97
CA LEU A 59 -2.80 11.58 18.25
C LEU A 59 -2.83 12.35 16.91
N ILE A 60 -1.93 11.99 16.00
CA ILE A 60 -1.93 12.54 14.65
C ILE A 60 -3.11 11.93 13.88
N ALA A 61 -4.01 12.78 13.41
CA ALA A 61 -5.14 12.35 12.58
C ALA A 61 -4.64 11.84 11.22
N ALA A 62 -5.13 10.68 10.79
CA ALA A 62 -4.81 10.05 9.52
C ALA A 62 -6.02 9.25 9.01
N THR A 63 -6.07 9.03 7.71
CA THR A 63 -7.10 8.19 7.09
C THR A 63 -6.61 6.75 7.07
N LYS A 64 -7.46 5.80 7.44
CA LYS A 64 -7.22 4.37 7.25
C LYS A 64 -8.18 3.84 6.20
N VAL A 65 -7.67 3.09 5.24
CA VAL A 65 -8.47 2.35 4.26
C VAL A 65 -8.66 0.94 4.77
N HIS A 66 -9.89 0.44 4.62
CA HIS A 66 -10.22 -0.96 4.84
C HIS A 66 -10.68 -1.53 3.51
N VAL A 67 -10.03 -2.60 3.08
CA VAL A 67 -10.50 -3.44 1.98
C VAL A 67 -10.95 -4.77 2.60
N SER A 68 -12.14 -5.22 2.25
CA SER A 68 -12.65 -6.52 2.67
C SER A 68 -13.00 -7.35 1.46
N SER A 69 -12.58 -8.61 1.47
CA SER A 69 -13.11 -9.62 0.55
C SER A 69 -14.50 -10.06 1.02
N ILE A 70 -15.50 -9.98 0.15
CA ILE A 70 -16.88 -10.41 0.45
C ILE A 70 -16.97 -11.95 0.55
N HIS A 71 -15.96 -12.65 0.02
CA HIS A 71 -15.75 -14.08 0.20
C HIS A 71 -14.59 -14.33 1.17
N GLN A 72 -14.87 -14.99 2.31
CA GLN A 72 -13.83 -15.50 3.20
C GLN A 72 -13.11 -16.63 2.48
N HIS A 73 -11.85 -16.42 2.13
CA HIS A 73 -10.99 -17.44 1.53
C HIS A 73 -9.94 -17.85 2.55
N ASP A 74 -9.81 -19.16 2.79
CA ASP A 74 -8.73 -19.69 3.60
C ASP A 74 -7.37 -19.44 2.92
N PRO A 75 -6.28 -19.25 3.67
CA PRO A 75 -4.95 -19.07 3.07
C PRO A 75 -4.51 -20.32 2.29
N LEU A 76 -3.96 -20.15 1.08
CA LEU A 76 -3.41 -21.24 0.28
C LEU A 76 -2.13 -21.83 0.90
N PRO A 77 -1.91 -23.15 0.83
CA PRO A 77 -0.63 -23.76 1.20
C PRO A 77 0.49 -23.34 0.22
N ALA A 78 1.72 -23.27 0.72
CA ALA A 78 2.90 -22.99 -0.10
C ALA A 78 3.03 -23.98 -1.28
N PRO A 79 3.55 -23.55 -2.45
CA PRO A 79 3.69 -24.41 -3.61
C PRO A 79 4.61 -25.59 -3.26
N GLN A 80 4.17 -26.81 -3.60
CA GLN A 80 4.98 -28.00 -3.42
C GLN A 80 6.16 -27.94 -4.39
N HIS A 81 7.35 -27.70 -3.85
CA HIS A 81 8.58 -27.89 -4.61
C HIS A 81 8.88 -29.37 -4.70
N ASP A 82 9.08 -29.88 -5.92
CA ASP A 82 9.62 -31.22 -6.14
C ASP A 82 11.10 -31.21 -5.71
N VAL A 83 11.36 -31.50 -4.43
CA VAL A 83 12.70 -31.47 -3.82
C VAL A 83 13.63 -32.57 -4.40
N ALA A 84 13.19 -33.30 -5.41
CA ALA A 84 13.91 -34.43 -6.00
C ALA A 84 15.19 -34.05 -6.78
N GLN A 85 15.44 -32.77 -7.09
CA GLN A 85 16.61 -32.36 -7.89
C GLN A 85 17.71 -31.59 -7.14
N VAL A 86 17.62 -31.46 -5.81
CA VAL A 86 18.74 -30.94 -4.99
C VAL A 86 19.15 -32.01 -3.96
N LYS A 87 19.74 -33.10 -4.45
CA LYS A 87 20.56 -34.01 -3.62
C LYS A 87 21.98 -34.04 -4.13
N GLY A 88 22.74 -33.01 -3.76
CA GLY A 88 24.18 -33.13 -3.57
C GLY A 88 24.41 -34.04 -2.36
N ALA A 89 25.25 -35.05 -2.53
CA ALA A 89 25.43 -36.15 -1.59
C ALA A 89 25.88 -35.71 -0.19
N SER A 90 25.03 -35.93 0.81
CA SER A 90 25.42 -36.04 2.22
C SER A 90 25.21 -37.48 2.67
N ARG A 91 26.32 -38.20 2.84
CA ARG A 91 26.37 -39.48 3.57
C ARG A 91 26.13 -39.19 5.05
N GLU A 92 25.00 -39.61 5.59
CA GLU A 92 24.80 -39.68 7.04
C GLU A 92 25.24 -41.05 7.56
N SER A 93 26.31 -41.01 8.34
CA SER A 93 26.73 -42.04 9.27
C SER A 93 25.71 -42.11 10.41
N ARG A 94 25.12 -43.28 10.63
CA ARG A 94 24.28 -43.58 11.78
C ARG A 94 25.14 -43.50 13.06
N HIS A 95 24.72 -42.70 14.03
CA HIS A 95 25.15 -42.82 15.42
C HIS A 95 23.92 -43.12 16.25
N ASP A 96 23.97 -44.26 16.93
CA ASP A 96 22.99 -44.72 17.91
C ASP A 96 23.04 -43.84 19.16
N ASP A 97 21.87 -43.39 19.59
CA ASP A 97 21.66 -42.70 20.87
C ASP A 97 21.76 -43.69 22.04
N HIS A 98 22.64 -43.41 22.99
CA HIS A 98 22.61 -43.98 24.32
C HIS A 98 22.55 -42.86 25.37
N ASP A 99 21.43 -42.85 26.11
CA ASP A 99 21.21 -42.11 27.34
C ASP A 99 22.28 -42.42 28.40
N HIS A 100 22.82 -41.39 29.05
CA HIS A 100 23.20 -41.46 30.47
C HIS A 100 23.25 -40.06 31.14
N ASP A 101 22.52 -39.96 32.24
CA ASP A 101 22.68 -39.00 33.34
C ASP A 101 24.13 -38.87 33.81
N ASN A 102 24.65 -37.64 33.94
CA ASN A 102 25.09 -37.07 35.23
C ASN A 102 25.80 -35.70 35.12
N SER A 103 25.46 -34.85 36.08
CA SER A 103 26.30 -33.89 36.81
C SER A 103 27.30 -32.96 36.09
N SER A 104 27.05 -31.65 36.27
CA SER A 104 28.01 -30.57 36.56
C SER A 104 29.44 -30.66 36.00
N HIS A 105 29.84 -29.66 35.21
CA HIS A 105 30.85 -28.68 35.62
C HIS A 105 31.03 -27.58 34.55
N SER A 106 31.19 -26.35 35.05
CA SER A 106 31.72 -25.20 34.32
C SER A 106 33.12 -25.48 33.78
N HIS A 107 33.48 -24.91 32.64
CA HIS A 107 34.58 -23.94 32.52
C HIS A 107 34.65 -23.38 31.08
N SER A 108 34.73 -22.06 31.03
CA SER A 108 35.31 -21.29 29.93
C SER A 108 36.76 -21.70 29.68
N HIS A 109 37.20 -21.75 28.43
CA HIS A 109 38.33 -20.94 27.96
C HIS A 109 38.44 -20.95 26.43
N ASP A 110 38.72 -19.75 25.96
CA ASP A 110 39.25 -19.34 24.67
C ASP A 110 40.50 -20.14 24.28
N HIS A 111 40.70 -20.35 22.98
CA HIS A 111 41.92 -19.98 22.25
C HIS A 111 41.96 -20.65 20.86
N SER A 112 42.00 -19.77 19.87
CA SER A 112 42.56 -19.96 18.53
C SER A 112 43.90 -20.70 18.53
N HIS A 113 44.14 -21.54 17.52
CA HIS A 113 45.31 -21.42 16.66
C HIS A 113 45.14 -22.23 15.35
N ASP A 114 45.48 -21.51 14.28
CA ASP A 114 45.68 -21.92 12.90
C ASP A 114 46.90 -22.82 12.76
N HIS A 115 46.83 -23.88 11.93
CA HIS A 115 47.97 -24.38 11.16
C HIS A 115 47.49 -25.26 9.97
N SER A 116 47.86 -24.79 8.79
CA SER A 116 48.01 -25.50 7.52
C SER A 116 48.77 -26.81 7.62
N HIS A 117 48.40 -27.83 6.82
CA HIS A 117 49.33 -28.57 5.98
C HIS A 117 48.60 -29.37 4.88
N ASP A 118 49.08 -29.15 3.66
CA ASP A 118 48.85 -29.88 2.41
C ASP A 118 49.37 -31.33 2.53
N HIS A 119 48.67 -32.32 1.96
CA HIS A 119 49.29 -33.49 1.31
C HIS A 119 48.25 -34.25 0.44
N SER A 120 48.56 -34.30 -0.85
CA SER A 120 48.01 -35.19 -1.88
C SER A 120 48.38 -36.66 -1.62
N HIS A 121 47.49 -37.61 -1.93
CA HIS A 121 47.84 -38.87 -2.60
C HIS A 121 46.62 -39.53 -3.25
N SER A 122 46.82 -39.90 -4.51
CA SER A 122 46.00 -40.75 -5.39
C SER A 122 46.11 -42.23 -5.04
N HIS A 123 45.07 -43.04 -5.28
CA HIS A 123 45.21 -44.41 -5.79
C HIS A 123 43.91 -44.88 -6.48
N ASP A 124 44.10 -45.42 -7.69
CA ASP A 124 43.16 -46.26 -8.45
C ASP A 124 42.96 -47.62 -7.77
N HIS A 125 41.81 -48.24 -7.97
CA HIS A 125 41.68 -49.51 -8.69
C HIS A 125 40.21 -49.97 -8.81
N GLU A 126 39.93 -50.50 -9.99
CA GLU A 126 38.75 -51.25 -10.41
C GLU A 126 38.50 -52.49 -9.53
N GLU A 127 37.26 -52.98 -9.45
CA GLU A 127 36.89 -54.31 -9.95
C GLU A 127 35.37 -54.49 -9.99
N ASN A 128 34.94 -55.15 -11.07
CA ASN A 128 33.59 -55.63 -11.36
C ASN A 128 33.10 -56.62 -10.31
N HIS A 129 31.78 -56.67 -10.06
CA HIS A 129 31.06 -57.95 -10.02
C HIS A 129 29.58 -57.76 -10.37
N ASP A 130 29.08 -58.79 -11.04
CA ASP A 130 27.88 -58.86 -11.86
C ASP A 130 26.81 -59.71 -11.14
N HIS A 131 25.57 -59.63 -11.66
CA HIS A 131 24.46 -60.59 -11.53
C HIS A 131 23.72 -60.67 -10.17
N SER A 132 22.41 -60.95 -10.05
CA SER A 132 21.29 -61.18 -10.96
C SER A 132 20.07 -61.68 -10.13
N TYR A 133 18.85 -61.59 -10.69
CA TYR A 133 17.59 -62.28 -10.30
C TYR A 133 16.97 -61.95 -8.92
N LYS A 134 15.67 -62.13 -8.65
CA LYS A 134 14.35 -62.00 -9.33
C LYS A 134 13.33 -62.44 -8.28
N HIS A 135 12.18 -61.76 -8.21
CA HIS A 135 10.88 -62.18 -7.65
C HIS A 135 10.78 -62.61 -6.17
N HIS A 136 9.80 -62.07 -5.44
CA HIS A 136 8.55 -62.80 -5.16
C HIS A 136 7.46 -61.83 -4.68
N ASN A 137 6.28 -61.98 -5.28
CA ASN A 137 5.00 -61.55 -4.69
C ASN A 137 4.81 -62.32 -3.39
N ASP A 138 4.21 -61.68 -2.37
CA ASP A 138 3.19 -62.34 -1.58
C ASP A 138 2.13 -61.35 -1.09
N ASP A 139 0.92 -61.84 -1.21
CA ASP A 139 -0.39 -61.26 -1.02
C ASP A 139 -0.81 -61.52 0.43
N TYR A 140 -1.19 -60.49 1.19
CA TYR A 140 -1.92 -60.67 2.44
C TYR A 140 -3.06 -59.67 2.57
N SER A 141 -4.25 -60.23 2.41
CA SER A 141 -5.57 -59.72 2.73
C SER A 141 -5.68 -59.21 4.17
N HIS A 142 -6.07 -57.95 4.34
CA HIS A 142 -6.58 -57.44 5.62
C HIS A 142 -8.11 -57.49 5.65
N GLN A 143 -8.64 -58.22 6.64
CA GLN A 143 -10.03 -58.19 7.05
C GLN A 143 -10.32 -56.90 7.83
N ASP A 144 -11.20 -56.11 7.23
CA ASP A 144 -12.31 -55.34 7.80
C ASP A 144 -12.40 -55.20 9.34
N GLN A 145 -12.22 -53.97 9.82
CA GLN A 145 -13.12 -53.39 10.83
C GLN A 145 -13.46 -51.96 10.43
N GLY A 146 -14.74 -51.76 10.14
CA GLY A 146 -15.31 -50.51 9.69
C GLY A 146 -15.29 -49.42 10.75
N HIS A 147 -14.80 -48.25 10.34
CA HIS A 147 -15.22 -46.98 10.91
C HIS A 147 -15.89 -46.16 9.80
N HIS A 148 -17.21 -46.05 9.92
CA HIS A 148 -18.03 -45.13 9.13
C HIS A 148 -17.60 -43.69 9.42
N HIS A 149 -16.74 -43.14 8.57
CA HIS A 149 -16.59 -41.70 8.47
C HIS A 149 -17.56 -41.19 7.41
N HIS A 150 -18.53 -40.40 7.85
CA HIS A 150 -19.32 -39.55 6.97
C HIS A 150 -18.37 -38.70 6.14
N HIS A 151 -18.26 -39.01 4.85
CA HIS A 151 -17.73 -38.09 3.86
C HIS A 151 -18.70 -36.90 3.78
N HIS A 152 -18.43 -35.86 4.56
CA HIS A 152 -18.79 -34.53 4.11
C HIS A 152 -17.93 -34.27 2.88
N HIS A 153 -18.61 -34.25 1.72
CA HIS A 153 -18.14 -33.54 0.55
C HIS A 153 -17.86 -32.10 0.97
N HIS A 154 -16.62 -31.83 1.38
CA HIS A 154 -16.09 -30.49 1.29
C HIS A 154 -16.13 -30.15 -0.20
N ASN A 155 -17.01 -29.22 -0.55
CA ASN A 155 -16.88 -28.49 -1.80
C ASN A 155 -15.44 -27.99 -1.86
N ASP A 156 -14.69 -28.46 -2.84
CA ASP A 156 -13.45 -27.83 -3.28
C ASP A 156 -13.79 -26.38 -3.60
N HIS A 157 -13.49 -25.49 -2.65
CA HIS A 157 -13.60 -24.07 -2.86
C HIS A 157 -12.38 -23.64 -3.67
N HIS A 158 -12.58 -23.53 -4.98
CA HIS A 158 -11.59 -23.02 -5.93
C HIS A 158 -11.10 -21.64 -5.49
N HIS A 159 -9.86 -21.57 -4.99
CA HIS A 159 -9.10 -20.34 -5.05
C HIS A 159 -8.86 -20.07 -6.53
N GLU A 160 -9.45 -19.01 -7.08
CA GLU A 160 -9.07 -18.57 -8.41
C GLU A 160 -7.60 -18.12 -8.36
N HIS A 161 -6.72 -19.02 -8.79
CA HIS A 161 -5.29 -18.78 -8.91
C HIS A 161 -5.06 -17.64 -9.92
N ARG A 162 -4.84 -16.42 -9.43
CA ARG A 162 -4.52 -15.26 -10.27
C ARG A 162 -3.01 -15.17 -10.44
N ASN A 163 -2.52 -15.61 -11.59
CA ASN A 163 -1.15 -15.33 -12.02
C ASN A 163 -1.05 -13.93 -12.65
N PHE A 164 0.16 -13.47 -12.96
CA PHE A 164 0.39 -12.15 -13.56
C PHE A 164 -0.37 -11.95 -14.88
N GLU A 165 -0.42 -12.97 -15.73
CA GLU A 165 -1.13 -12.92 -17.01
C GLU A 165 -2.63 -12.68 -16.82
N THR A 166 -3.26 -13.41 -15.89
CA THR A 166 -4.66 -13.21 -15.51
C THR A 166 -4.91 -11.79 -15.02
N ILE A 167 -4.08 -11.27 -14.11
CA ILE A 167 -4.20 -9.88 -13.62
C ILE A 167 -4.04 -8.87 -14.76
N SER A 168 -3.06 -9.06 -15.64
CA SER A 168 -2.85 -8.20 -16.80
C SER A 168 -4.08 -8.17 -17.72
N ASN A 169 -4.65 -9.33 -18.02
CA ASN A 169 -5.85 -9.45 -18.85
C ASN A 169 -7.09 -8.82 -18.19
N MET A 170 -7.24 -8.97 -16.88
CA MET A 170 -8.31 -8.31 -16.12
C MET A 170 -8.19 -6.78 -16.20
N ILE A 171 -6.98 -6.25 -16.05
CA ILE A 171 -6.70 -4.81 -16.17
C ILE A 171 -6.97 -4.35 -17.60
N ASP A 172 -6.52 -5.08 -18.62
CA ASP A 172 -6.69 -4.71 -20.03
C ASP A 172 -8.17 -4.70 -20.46
N GLY A 173 -8.97 -5.65 -19.96
CA GLY A 173 -10.41 -5.74 -20.20
C GLY A 173 -11.26 -4.71 -19.45
N SER A 174 -10.69 -3.96 -18.50
CA SER A 174 -11.43 -2.98 -17.70
C SER A 174 -11.73 -1.67 -18.44
N GLY A 175 -12.60 -0.84 -17.85
CA GLY A 175 -12.91 0.52 -18.32
C GLY A 175 -11.90 1.59 -17.86
N LEU A 176 -10.79 1.18 -17.25
CA LEU A 176 -9.75 2.09 -16.76
C LEU A 176 -9.05 2.83 -17.91
N SER A 177 -8.47 3.98 -17.60
CA SER A 177 -7.67 4.74 -18.58
C SER A 177 -6.43 3.95 -18.99
N ARG A 178 -5.86 4.32 -20.15
CA ARG A 178 -4.58 3.76 -20.60
C ARG A 178 -3.47 3.96 -19.57
N TRP A 179 -3.40 5.15 -18.97
CA TRP A 179 -2.37 5.50 -18.00
C TRP A 179 -2.48 4.63 -16.73
N VAL A 180 -3.71 4.40 -16.24
CA VAL A 180 -3.94 3.53 -15.08
C VAL A 180 -3.58 2.09 -15.41
N LYS A 181 -4.03 1.57 -16.56
CA LYS A 181 -3.72 0.20 -17.00
C LYS A 181 -2.21 -0.05 -17.09
N GLU A 182 -1.48 0.84 -17.77
CA GLU A 182 -0.04 0.71 -17.96
C GLU A 182 0.71 0.76 -16.62
N ASN A 183 0.38 1.70 -15.75
CA ASN A 183 1.07 1.84 -14.46
C ASN A 183 0.71 0.73 -13.46
N SER A 184 -0.56 0.29 -13.38
CA SER A 184 -0.93 -0.85 -12.56
C SER A 184 -0.20 -2.13 -13.00
N LYS A 185 -0.11 -2.39 -14.31
CA LYS A 185 0.66 -3.54 -14.82
C LYS A 185 2.15 -3.44 -14.49
N ARG A 186 2.76 -2.25 -14.52
CA ARG A 186 4.16 -2.06 -14.08
C ARG A 186 4.35 -2.42 -12.61
N VAL A 187 3.41 -2.07 -11.74
CA VAL A 187 3.46 -2.43 -10.31
C VAL A 187 3.42 -3.96 -10.14
N PHE A 188 2.42 -4.62 -10.75
CA PHE A 188 2.30 -6.08 -10.69
C PHE A 188 3.47 -6.80 -11.34
N HIS A 189 4.09 -6.23 -12.37
CA HIS A 189 5.27 -6.79 -13.01
C HIS A 189 6.46 -6.83 -12.04
N CYS A 190 6.76 -5.72 -11.35
CA CYS A 190 7.83 -5.68 -10.35
C CYS A 190 7.65 -6.75 -9.27
N LEU A 191 6.41 -6.94 -8.83
CA LEU A 191 6.05 -7.93 -7.84
C LEU A 191 6.18 -9.36 -8.39
N ALA A 192 5.64 -9.64 -9.59
CA ALA A 192 5.75 -10.93 -10.25
C ALA A 192 7.21 -11.36 -10.47
N GLU A 193 8.09 -10.42 -10.87
CA GLU A 193 9.52 -10.67 -10.99
C GLU A 193 10.17 -11.04 -9.65
N ALA A 194 9.79 -10.36 -8.58
CA ALA A 194 10.31 -10.63 -7.24
C ALA A 194 9.89 -12.02 -6.74
N GLU A 195 8.61 -12.36 -6.88
CA GLU A 195 8.07 -13.66 -6.51
C GLU A 195 8.64 -14.80 -7.35
N ALA A 196 8.74 -14.63 -8.67
CA ALA A 196 9.35 -15.61 -9.59
C ALA A 196 10.79 -15.92 -9.16
N SER A 197 11.56 -14.88 -8.83
CA SER A 197 12.94 -15.01 -8.40
C SER A 197 13.08 -15.76 -7.07
N VAL A 198 12.16 -15.57 -6.12
CA VAL A 198 12.20 -16.22 -4.80
C VAL A 198 11.75 -17.69 -4.91
N HIS A 199 10.75 -17.96 -5.73
CA HIS A 199 10.22 -19.31 -5.95
C HIS A 199 10.99 -20.11 -7.01
N GLY A 200 12.06 -19.55 -7.60
CA GLY A 200 12.86 -20.23 -8.62
C GLY A 200 12.05 -20.63 -9.85
N THR A 201 11.03 -19.85 -10.20
CA THR A 201 10.10 -20.13 -11.30
C THR A 201 10.06 -18.96 -12.29
N THR A 202 9.24 -19.07 -13.32
CA THR A 202 9.00 -18.01 -14.31
C THR A 202 7.75 -17.21 -13.96
N MET A 203 7.65 -15.96 -14.41
CA MET A 203 6.52 -15.07 -14.06
C MET A 203 5.15 -15.63 -14.46
N ASP A 204 5.07 -16.39 -15.55
CA ASP A 204 3.87 -17.09 -16.02
C ASP A 204 3.39 -18.18 -15.05
N LYS A 205 4.30 -18.73 -14.25
CA LYS A 205 4.05 -19.78 -13.25
C LYS A 205 3.98 -19.27 -11.82
N VAL A 206 4.13 -17.95 -11.60
CA VAL A 206 3.96 -17.36 -10.28
C VAL A 206 2.48 -17.33 -9.92
N HIS A 207 2.16 -17.98 -8.81
CA HIS A 207 0.91 -17.78 -8.11
C HIS A 207 1.18 -16.82 -6.95
N PHE A 208 0.45 -15.72 -6.89
CA PHE A 208 0.61 -14.78 -5.79
C PHE A 208 -0.11 -15.32 -4.55
N HIS A 209 0.65 -15.89 -3.62
CA HIS A 209 0.11 -16.50 -2.39
C HIS A 209 -0.42 -15.48 -1.39
N GLU A 210 0.20 -14.30 -1.31
CA GLU A 210 -0.19 -13.22 -0.39
C GLU A 210 -0.63 -11.94 -1.12
N VAL A 211 -0.32 -11.82 -2.42
CA VAL A 211 -0.44 -10.55 -3.16
C VAL A 211 -1.41 -10.63 -4.34
N GLY A 212 -1.98 -11.81 -4.59
CA GLY A 212 -3.09 -12.03 -5.53
C GLY A 212 -4.45 -11.84 -4.86
N ALA A 213 -4.43 -11.61 -3.55
CA ALA A 213 -5.59 -11.30 -2.75
C ALA A 213 -6.23 -10.00 -3.25
N ILE A 214 -7.55 -9.95 -3.07
CA ILE A 214 -8.39 -8.81 -3.45
C ILE A 214 -7.85 -7.48 -2.87
N ASP A 215 -7.36 -7.49 -1.63
CA ASP A 215 -6.83 -6.30 -0.96
C ASP A 215 -5.66 -5.69 -1.76
N SER A 216 -4.73 -6.52 -2.23
CA SER A 216 -3.58 -6.06 -3.03
C SER A 216 -3.98 -5.53 -4.41
N LEU A 217 -5.01 -6.10 -5.03
CA LEU A 217 -5.59 -5.59 -6.29
C LEU A 217 -6.21 -4.21 -6.10
N VAL A 218 -7.05 -4.06 -5.07
CA VAL A 218 -7.73 -2.80 -4.74
C VAL A 218 -6.73 -1.73 -4.33
N ASP A 219 -5.75 -2.06 -3.48
CA ASP A 219 -4.71 -1.13 -3.04
C ASP A 219 -3.88 -0.63 -4.23
N THR A 220 -3.43 -1.55 -5.08
CA THR A 220 -2.55 -1.22 -6.21
C THR A 220 -3.28 -0.40 -7.26
N ILE A 221 -4.40 -0.91 -7.77
CA ILE A 221 -5.15 -0.25 -8.85
C ILE A 221 -5.80 1.03 -8.31
N GLY A 222 -6.34 0.99 -7.10
CA GLY A 222 -6.92 2.15 -6.42
C GLY A 222 -5.89 3.26 -6.21
N SER A 223 -4.65 2.94 -5.81
CA SER A 223 -3.59 3.94 -5.65
C SER A 223 -3.21 4.60 -6.97
N VAL A 224 -3.07 3.81 -8.04
CA VAL A 224 -2.78 4.33 -9.38
C VAL A 224 -3.95 5.21 -9.85
N LEU A 225 -5.19 4.74 -9.73
CA LEU A 225 -6.36 5.51 -10.10
C LEU A 225 -6.48 6.83 -9.29
N ALA A 226 -6.17 6.80 -8.00
CA ALA A 226 -6.15 7.99 -7.16
C ALA A 226 -5.11 9.02 -7.62
N LEU A 227 -3.92 8.58 -8.06
CA LEU A 227 -2.91 9.47 -8.66
C LEU A 227 -3.42 10.13 -9.94
N GLU A 228 -4.11 9.37 -10.81
CA GLU A 228 -4.73 9.92 -12.03
C GLU A 228 -5.82 10.95 -11.69
N LEU A 229 -6.71 10.62 -10.75
CA LEU A 229 -7.80 11.51 -10.32
C LEU A 229 -7.27 12.82 -9.71
N LEU A 230 -6.13 12.77 -9.02
CA LEU A 230 -5.43 13.95 -8.52
C LEU A 230 -4.66 14.69 -9.62
N GLY A 231 -4.55 14.13 -10.83
CA GLY A 231 -3.84 14.69 -11.98
C GLY A 231 -2.33 14.73 -11.77
N VAL A 232 -1.75 13.73 -11.11
CA VAL A 232 -0.31 13.63 -10.82
C VAL A 232 0.45 13.14 -12.05
N ASP A 233 1.47 13.89 -12.47
CA ASP A 233 2.34 13.53 -13.59
C ASP A 233 3.60 12.80 -13.15
N GLN A 234 4.13 13.13 -11.96
CA GLN A 234 5.39 12.58 -11.45
C GLN A 234 5.27 12.21 -9.97
N VAL A 235 5.69 11.00 -9.64
CA VAL A 235 5.78 10.53 -8.26
C VAL A 235 7.24 10.63 -7.80
N HIS A 236 7.45 11.15 -6.59
CA HIS A 236 8.73 11.18 -5.90
C HIS A 236 8.54 10.55 -4.52
N CYS A 237 9.55 9.88 -4.00
CA CYS A 237 9.46 9.16 -2.73
C CYS A 237 10.67 9.50 -1.84
N SER A 238 10.50 9.54 -0.52
CA SER A 238 11.63 9.49 0.41
C SER A 238 12.37 8.15 0.27
N PHE A 239 13.52 7.99 0.92
CA PHE A 239 14.09 6.65 1.08
C PHE A 239 13.13 5.77 1.88
N LEU A 240 13.09 4.47 1.56
CA LEU A 240 12.24 3.52 2.26
C LEU A 240 12.95 2.98 3.52
N PRO A 241 12.26 2.79 4.66
CA PRO A 241 12.88 2.28 5.86
C PRO A 241 13.22 0.80 5.73
N PHE A 242 14.45 0.43 6.08
CA PHE A 242 14.89 -0.96 6.13
C PHE A 242 14.35 -1.63 7.40
N SER A 243 13.36 -2.51 7.23
CA SER A 243 12.68 -3.20 8.34
C SER A 243 13.61 -4.17 9.09
N LYS A 244 13.29 -4.47 10.35
CA LYS A 244 13.99 -5.46 11.18
C LYS A 244 13.01 -6.29 12.00
N GLY A 245 13.41 -7.50 12.39
CA GLY A 245 12.60 -8.42 13.20
C GLY A 245 12.05 -9.58 12.37
N PHE A 246 10.89 -10.09 12.75
CA PHE A 246 10.27 -11.27 12.13
C PHE A 246 8.79 -11.04 11.86
N VAL A 247 8.25 -11.74 10.86
CA VAL A 247 6.82 -11.82 10.53
C VAL A 247 6.41 -13.28 10.44
N ARG A 248 5.15 -13.57 10.77
CA ARG A 248 4.53 -14.87 10.53
C ARG A 248 3.68 -14.76 9.26
N CYS A 249 3.94 -15.65 8.32
CA CYS A 249 3.33 -15.68 7.00
C CYS A 249 3.02 -17.14 6.60
N LEU A 250 2.52 -17.37 5.39
CA LEU A 250 2.25 -18.73 4.89
C LEU A 250 3.49 -19.63 4.85
N HIS A 251 4.68 -19.01 4.76
CA HIS A 251 5.97 -19.68 4.75
C HIS A 251 6.57 -19.84 6.17
N GLY A 252 5.77 -19.62 7.22
CA GLY A 252 6.19 -19.71 8.62
C GLY A 252 6.71 -18.38 9.17
N ILE A 253 7.64 -18.45 10.12
CA ILE A 253 8.27 -17.26 10.72
C ILE A 253 9.48 -16.89 9.86
N MET A 254 9.47 -15.69 9.29
CA MET A 254 10.55 -15.20 8.43
C MET A 254 11.14 -13.88 8.96
N PRO A 255 12.45 -13.64 8.75
CA PRO A 255 13.01 -12.31 9.00
C PRO A 255 12.36 -11.30 8.06
N VAL A 256 12.23 -10.05 8.51
CA VAL A 256 11.82 -8.93 7.66
C VAL A 256 13.05 -8.11 7.25
N PRO A 257 13.12 -7.62 6.00
CA PRO A 257 12.14 -7.79 4.92
C PRO A 257 12.04 -9.25 4.43
N ALA A 258 10.81 -9.71 4.13
CA ALA A 258 10.59 -11.04 3.56
C ALA A 258 11.30 -11.18 2.19
N PRO A 259 11.62 -12.39 1.71
CA PRO A 259 12.45 -12.59 0.52
C PRO A 259 11.98 -11.83 -0.74
N ALA A 260 10.67 -11.80 -1.03
CA ALA A 260 10.12 -11.08 -2.18
C ALA A 260 10.26 -9.56 -2.02
N THR A 261 9.94 -9.02 -0.83
CA THR A 261 10.17 -7.61 -0.49
C THR A 261 11.65 -7.23 -0.58
N LEU A 262 12.54 -8.08 -0.09
CA LEU A 262 13.99 -7.87 -0.19
C LEU A 262 14.44 -7.85 -1.65
N ARG A 263 13.85 -8.71 -2.50
CA ARG A 263 14.11 -8.69 -3.94
C ARG A 263 13.62 -7.39 -4.60
N LEU A 264 12.46 -6.87 -4.18
CA LEU A 264 11.94 -5.57 -4.64
C LEU A 264 12.88 -4.42 -4.29
N PHE A 265 13.63 -4.47 -3.19
CA PHE A 265 14.54 -3.40 -2.79
C PHE A 265 15.77 -3.22 -3.68
N HIS A 266 16.10 -4.17 -4.56
CA HIS A 266 17.20 -3.98 -5.51
C HIS A 266 16.94 -2.75 -6.40
N GLY A 267 17.86 -1.78 -6.31
CA GLY A 267 17.77 -0.50 -7.03
C GLY A 267 17.00 0.60 -6.31
N ILE A 268 16.48 0.35 -5.10
CA ILE A 268 15.78 1.34 -4.28
C ILE A 268 16.71 1.76 -3.13
N PRO A 269 16.94 3.07 -2.90
CA PRO A 269 17.70 3.51 -1.74
C PRO A 269 16.91 3.31 -0.45
N MET A 270 17.59 2.74 0.54
CA MET A 270 17.04 2.40 1.84
C MET A 270 17.58 3.34 2.92
N GLY A 271 16.74 3.69 3.89
CA GLY A 271 17.10 4.44 5.10
C GLY A 271 16.95 3.60 6.36
N PRO A 272 17.44 4.07 7.51
CA PRO A 272 17.18 3.42 8.79
C PRO A 272 15.68 3.45 9.11
N ALA A 273 15.16 2.36 9.67
CA ALA A 273 13.82 2.36 10.25
C ALA A 273 13.73 3.30 11.46
N PRO A 274 12.54 3.84 11.78
CA PRO A 274 12.34 4.63 12.99
C PRO A 274 12.81 3.89 14.25
N ASN A 275 13.37 4.64 15.21
CA ASN A 275 13.89 4.06 16.44
C ASN A 275 12.80 3.27 17.19
N GLY A 276 13.10 2.01 17.49
CA GLY A 276 12.19 1.10 18.19
C GLY A 276 11.14 0.43 17.29
N ALA A 277 11.08 0.73 15.99
CA ALA A 277 10.22 0.01 15.06
C ALA A 277 10.73 -1.43 14.84
N VAL A 278 9.85 -2.41 15.04
CA VAL A 278 10.14 -3.84 14.81
C VAL A 278 8.97 -4.47 14.05
N GLY A 279 9.29 -5.29 13.06
CA GLY A 279 8.36 -5.93 12.14
C GLY A 279 8.38 -5.30 10.75
N GLU A 280 7.55 -5.83 9.86
CA GLU A 280 7.42 -5.31 8.50
C GLU A 280 6.84 -3.89 8.49
N LEU A 281 7.64 -2.92 8.00
CA LEU A 281 7.24 -1.52 7.80
C LEU A 281 6.92 -1.22 6.34
N VAL A 282 7.57 -1.94 5.43
CA VAL A 282 7.36 -1.82 4.00
C VAL A 282 6.89 -3.18 3.50
N THR A 283 5.66 -3.24 3.01
CA THR A 283 5.06 -4.48 2.47
C THR A 283 5.49 -4.70 1.01
N PRO A 284 5.33 -5.92 0.46
CA PRO A 284 5.55 -6.16 -0.96
C PRO A 284 4.77 -5.20 -1.87
N THR A 285 3.51 -4.93 -1.55
CA THR A 285 2.63 -4.02 -2.31
C THR A 285 3.13 -2.57 -2.22
N GLY A 286 3.50 -2.09 -1.03
CA GLY A 286 4.06 -0.74 -0.89
C GLY A 286 5.40 -0.56 -1.61
N ALA A 287 6.28 -1.56 -1.53
CA ALA A 287 7.56 -1.57 -2.21
C ALA A 287 7.39 -1.56 -3.74
N SER A 288 6.49 -2.39 -4.28
CA SER A 288 6.23 -2.46 -5.72
C SER A 288 5.59 -1.18 -6.28
N LEU A 289 4.66 -0.56 -5.55
CA LEU A 289 4.09 0.76 -5.89
C LEU A 289 5.19 1.81 -6.03
N MET A 290 6.03 1.96 -5.00
CA MET A 290 7.10 2.96 -5.03
C MET A 290 8.16 2.64 -6.07
N LYS A 291 8.54 1.37 -6.24
CA LYS A 291 9.49 0.93 -7.26
C LYS A 291 9.03 1.27 -8.67
N ALA A 292 7.77 0.99 -8.97
CA ALA A 292 7.23 1.16 -10.31
C ALA A 292 6.91 2.63 -10.63
N LEU A 293 6.43 3.40 -9.65
CA LEU A 293 5.89 4.73 -9.90
C LEU A 293 6.87 5.86 -9.61
N ALA A 294 7.75 5.73 -8.60
CA ALA A 294 8.62 6.82 -8.20
C ALA A 294 9.69 7.10 -9.28
N LYS A 295 9.76 8.36 -9.71
CA LYS A 295 10.77 8.87 -10.64
C LYS A 295 12.10 9.11 -9.95
N THR A 296 12.07 9.58 -8.70
CA THR A 296 13.27 9.76 -7.87
C THR A 296 12.98 9.36 -6.43
N PHE A 297 14.05 9.00 -5.73
CA PHE A 297 14.06 8.76 -4.31
C PHE A 297 14.94 9.81 -3.60
N GLY A 298 14.51 10.29 -2.42
CA GLY A 298 15.22 11.29 -1.63
C GLY A 298 14.40 12.57 -1.45
N GLN A 299 15.02 13.73 -1.63
CA GLN A 299 14.33 15.01 -1.57
C GLN A 299 13.52 15.25 -2.86
N PRO A 300 12.31 15.84 -2.78
CA PRO A 300 11.57 16.21 -3.97
C PRO A 300 12.23 17.39 -4.71
N PRO A 301 12.00 17.54 -6.02
CA PRO A 301 12.34 18.78 -6.71
C PRO A 301 11.54 19.96 -6.14
N PRO A 302 11.98 21.22 -6.35
CA PRO A 302 11.21 22.39 -5.92
C PRO A 302 9.79 22.39 -6.50
N PHE A 303 8.80 22.57 -5.64
CA PHE A 303 7.39 22.58 -5.99
C PHE A 303 6.59 23.41 -5.00
N LEU A 304 5.42 23.87 -5.42
CA LEU A 304 4.44 24.53 -4.58
C LEU A 304 3.40 23.52 -4.11
N PRO A 305 3.35 23.15 -2.81
CA PRO A 305 2.32 22.28 -2.28
C PRO A 305 0.91 22.88 -2.44
N THR A 306 -0.04 22.06 -2.87
CA THR A 306 -1.46 22.43 -3.02
C THR A 306 -2.39 21.53 -2.21
N ALA A 307 -1.96 20.32 -1.86
CA ALA A 307 -2.70 19.42 -0.97
C ALA A 307 -1.75 18.47 -0.24
N SER A 308 -2.23 17.86 0.84
CA SER A 308 -1.49 16.83 1.57
C SER A 308 -2.46 15.84 2.18
N GLY A 309 -2.02 14.60 2.35
CA GLY A 309 -2.78 13.56 3.03
C GLY A 309 -1.90 12.63 3.85
N SER A 310 -2.48 11.98 4.85
CA SER A 310 -1.84 11.01 5.73
C SER A 310 -2.61 9.70 5.75
N GLY A 311 -1.94 8.62 5.35
CA GLY A 311 -2.48 7.25 5.37
C GLY A 311 -1.93 6.48 6.56
N ALA A 312 -2.82 5.90 7.38
CA ALA A 312 -2.46 5.19 8.60
C ALA A 312 -2.19 3.71 8.35
N GLY A 313 -1.08 3.22 8.92
CA GLY A 313 -0.78 1.79 8.95
C GLY A 313 -1.46 1.09 10.13
N THR A 314 -1.62 -0.23 10.00
CA THR A 314 -2.30 -1.05 11.01
C THR A 314 -1.51 -1.19 12.32
N LYS A 315 -0.17 -1.29 12.26
CA LYS A 315 0.66 -1.41 13.47
C LYS A 315 0.73 -0.10 14.25
N ASP A 316 0.79 -0.19 15.57
CA ASP A 316 1.07 0.92 16.48
C ASP A 316 2.48 0.82 17.05
N PHE A 317 3.18 1.95 17.09
CA PHE A 317 4.51 2.05 17.68
C PHE A 317 4.51 3.10 18.79
N PRO A 318 5.18 2.83 19.94
CA PRO A 318 5.15 3.76 21.07
C PRO A 318 5.77 5.13 20.78
N ASN A 319 6.78 5.19 19.92
CA ASN A 319 7.63 6.38 19.76
C ASN A 319 7.47 7.10 18.42
N HIS A 320 6.58 6.64 17.54
CA HIS A 320 6.32 7.29 16.26
C HIS A 320 4.94 6.89 15.69
N ALA A 321 4.37 7.77 14.88
CA ALA A 321 3.15 7.45 14.14
C ALA A 321 3.48 6.58 12.93
N ASN A 322 2.80 5.44 12.79
CA ASN A 322 2.88 4.60 11.60
C ASN A 322 1.98 5.18 10.50
N ILE A 323 2.51 6.14 9.73
CA ILE A 323 1.79 6.84 8.67
C ILE A 323 2.66 7.03 7.42
N VAL A 324 2.03 6.99 6.25
CA VAL A 324 2.58 7.52 5.00
C VAL A 324 2.00 8.92 4.80
N ARG A 325 2.84 9.89 4.45
CA ARG A 325 2.37 11.22 4.07
C ARG A 325 2.56 11.43 2.58
N VAL A 326 1.59 12.04 1.93
CA VAL A 326 1.71 12.51 0.55
C VAL A 326 1.54 14.02 0.51
N VAL A 327 2.37 14.69 -0.30
CA VAL A 327 2.22 16.10 -0.62
C VAL A 327 2.04 16.24 -2.12
N ILE A 328 0.90 16.79 -2.53
CA ILE A 328 0.57 17.07 -3.92
C ILE A 328 0.88 18.53 -4.20
N GLY A 329 1.46 18.82 -5.36
CA GLY A 329 1.69 20.20 -5.75
C GLY A 329 2.20 20.36 -7.18
N THR A 330 2.47 21.60 -7.57
CA THR A 330 2.93 21.93 -8.92
C THR A 330 4.43 22.19 -8.94
N LEU A 331 5.17 21.59 -9.88
CA LEU A 331 6.59 21.87 -10.06
C LEU A 331 6.84 23.36 -10.21
N THR A 332 7.87 23.83 -9.52
CA THR A 332 8.31 25.22 -9.56
C THR A 332 9.72 25.26 -10.11
N ASP A 333 10.00 26.24 -10.96
CA ASP A 333 11.37 26.50 -11.39
C ASP A 333 12.21 26.93 -10.15
N PRO A 334 13.36 26.28 -9.87
CA PRO A 334 14.23 26.68 -8.76
C PRO A 334 14.64 28.17 -8.77
N SER A 335 14.60 28.82 -9.93
CA SER A 335 14.90 30.23 -10.11
C SER A 335 13.68 31.16 -10.04
N ALA A 336 12.46 30.61 -9.97
CA ALA A 336 11.24 31.42 -9.91
C ALA A 336 11.12 32.16 -8.57
N THR A 337 10.74 33.44 -8.64
CA THR A 337 10.28 34.19 -7.48
C THR A 337 8.79 33.92 -7.28
N VAL A 338 8.42 33.34 -6.15
CA VAL A 338 7.02 33.05 -5.80
C VAL A 338 6.59 33.99 -4.68
N VAL A 339 5.45 34.66 -4.87
CA VAL A 339 4.86 35.52 -3.82
C VAL A 339 4.28 34.61 -2.75
N ASN A 340 4.56 34.88 -1.47
CA ASN A 340 4.02 34.08 -0.38
C ASN A 340 2.48 34.18 -0.38
N ALA A 341 1.80 33.11 -0.76
CA ALA A 341 0.35 33.03 -0.68
C ALA A 341 -0.05 32.95 0.79
N HIS A 342 -1.01 33.76 1.22
CA HIS A 342 -1.55 33.66 2.58
C HIS A 342 -2.10 32.25 2.79
N TRP A 343 -1.72 31.64 3.91
CA TRP A 343 -2.24 30.33 4.30
C TRP A 343 -3.77 30.41 4.35
N THR A 344 -4.42 29.64 3.47
CA THR A 344 -5.87 29.46 3.50
C THR A 344 -6.10 28.07 4.11
N PRO A 345 -6.88 27.94 5.19
CA PRO A 345 -7.16 26.64 5.79
C PRO A 345 -7.71 25.69 4.72
N MET A 346 -7.15 24.48 4.63
CA MET A 346 -7.70 23.43 3.76
C MET A 346 -9.15 23.16 4.18
N PRO A 347 -10.11 23.02 3.25
CA PRO A 347 -11.45 22.56 3.60
C PRO A 347 -11.31 21.17 4.20
N SER A 348 -11.84 20.99 5.42
CA SER A 348 -11.78 19.72 6.14
C SER A 348 -12.52 18.63 5.38
N SER A 349 -11.80 17.69 4.78
CA SER A 349 -12.35 16.42 4.29
C SER A 349 -12.64 15.52 5.51
N THR A 350 -13.82 15.67 6.09
CA THR A 350 -14.30 14.78 7.15
C THR A 350 -15.66 14.24 6.75
N THR A 351 -15.69 13.01 6.25
CA THR A 351 -16.91 12.21 6.20
C THR A 351 -17.31 11.82 7.63
N ALA A 352 -18.50 12.27 8.02
CA ALA A 352 -19.39 11.79 9.09
C ALA A 352 -19.02 12.04 10.57
N ALA A 353 -19.51 13.18 11.08
CA ALA A 353 -20.27 13.26 12.34
C ALA A 353 -21.52 14.15 12.10
N PRO A 354 -22.63 13.98 12.82
CA PRO A 354 -23.98 14.20 12.31
C PRO A 354 -24.27 15.65 11.94
N THR A 355 -24.81 15.81 10.72
CA THR A 355 -25.66 16.88 10.20
C THR A 355 -26.06 17.97 11.20
N ASP A 356 -25.56 19.20 11.02
CA ASP A 356 -26.39 20.32 10.52
C ASP A 356 -25.53 21.59 10.27
N ALA A 357 -24.69 21.58 9.24
CA ALA A 357 -24.09 22.80 8.71
C ALA A 357 -24.43 22.87 7.23
N THR A 358 -25.66 23.30 6.95
CA THR A 358 -26.08 23.73 5.62
C THR A 358 -25.10 24.79 5.14
N ILE A 359 -24.38 24.51 4.05
CA ILE A 359 -23.67 25.56 3.33
C ILE A 359 -24.75 26.48 2.77
N GLU A 360 -24.97 27.62 3.42
CA GLU A 360 -25.89 28.64 2.95
C GLU A 360 -25.18 29.54 1.94
N ASN A 361 -25.71 29.57 0.72
CA ASN A 361 -25.26 30.52 -0.28
C ASN A 361 -25.92 31.87 0.00
N VAL A 362 -25.13 32.87 0.39
CA VAL A 362 -25.57 34.26 0.54
C VAL A 362 -25.22 35.03 -0.73
N ALA A 363 -26.21 35.64 -1.36
CA ALA A 363 -26.01 36.56 -2.47
C ALA A 363 -25.91 37.99 -1.96
N VAL A 364 -24.88 38.73 -2.40
CA VAL A 364 -24.74 40.17 -2.12
C VAL A 364 -25.18 40.95 -3.35
N LEU A 365 -26.18 41.82 -3.18
CA LEU A 365 -26.70 42.69 -4.23
C LEU A 365 -26.33 44.12 -3.90
N GLU A 366 -25.54 44.77 -4.75
CA GLU A 366 -25.06 46.12 -4.50
C GLU A 366 -25.58 47.08 -5.57
N THR A 367 -26.02 48.28 -5.16
CA THR A 367 -26.41 49.35 -6.08
C THR A 367 -25.95 50.72 -5.60
N ASN A 368 -25.55 51.55 -6.56
CA ASN A 368 -25.13 52.93 -6.32
C ASN A 368 -26.32 53.88 -6.53
N LEU A 369 -26.60 54.75 -5.55
CA LEU A 369 -27.74 55.66 -5.53
C LEU A 369 -27.26 57.12 -5.46
N ASP A 370 -27.26 57.84 -6.59
CA ASP A 370 -26.88 59.27 -6.68
C ASP A 370 -28.03 60.23 -6.99
N ASP A 371 -29.25 59.72 -7.24
CA ASP A 371 -30.41 60.50 -7.65
C ASP A 371 -31.69 60.20 -6.84
N MET A 372 -31.58 59.40 -5.77
CA MET A 372 -32.69 59.06 -4.87
C MET A 372 -32.78 60.03 -3.68
N ASN A 373 -34.00 60.40 -3.27
CA ASN A 373 -34.23 61.21 -2.08
C ASN A 373 -33.77 60.46 -0.81
N PRO A 374 -32.87 61.03 0.03
CA PRO A 374 -32.34 60.35 1.22
C PRO A 374 -33.38 59.92 2.25
N GLN A 375 -34.55 60.59 2.32
CA GLN A 375 -35.63 60.19 3.22
C GLN A 375 -36.21 58.81 2.87
N LEU A 376 -36.01 58.35 1.63
CA LEU A 376 -36.51 57.06 1.15
C LEU A 376 -35.57 55.90 1.49
N PHE A 377 -34.31 56.15 1.87
CA PHE A 377 -33.36 55.07 2.14
C PHE A 377 -33.83 54.15 3.27
N GLY A 378 -34.27 54.72 4.39
CA GLY A 378 -34.81 53.93 5.51
C GLY A 378 -36.08 53.17 5.13
N HIS A 379 -36.93 53.74 4.27
CA HIS A 379 -38.12 53.05 3.76
C HIS A 379 -37.74 51.85 2.88
N VAL A 380 -36.76 52.00 1.99
CA VAL A 380 -36.27 50.93 1.11
C VAL A 380 -35.56 49.84 1.92
N GLN A 381 -34.72 50.19 2.90
CA GLN A 381 -34.12 49.21 3.82
C GLN A 381 -35.19 48.38 4.53
N GLY A 382 -36.23 49.04 5.07
CA GLY A 382 -37.36 48.35 5.72
C GLY A 382 -38.11 47.41 4.77
N LEU A 383 -38.35 47.84 3.52
CA LEU A 383 -38.98 46.99 2.50
C LEU A 383 -38.12 45.78 2.14
N LEU A 384 -36.80 45.95 1.99
CA LEU A 384 -35.88 44.86 1.63
C LEU A 384 -35.79 43.80 2.74
N LEU A 385 -35.69 44.23 4.01
CA LEU A 385 -35.74 43.32 5.16
C LEU A 385 -37.08 42.59 5.26
N GLN A 386 -38.21 43.28 5.05
CA GLN A 386 -39.54 42.66 5.01
C GLN A 386 -39.70 41.63 3.86
N ARG A 387 -38.91 41.76 2.80
CA ARG A 387 -38.92 40.85 1.64
C ARG A 387 -37.89 39.72 1.74
N GLY A 388 -37.22 39.58 2.89
CA GLY A 388 -36.34 38.44 3.17
C GLY A 388 -34.85 38.69 2.91
N ALA A 389 -34.42 39.96 2.78
CA ALA A 389 -32.99 40.26 2.85
C ALA A 389 -32.43 39.90 4.24
N LEU A 390 -31.26 39.27 4.27
CA LEU A 390 -30.61 38.88 5.53
C LEU A 390 -30.06 40.10 6.29
N ASP A 391 -29.55 41.07 5.54
CA ASP A 391 -29.08 42.36 6.06
C ASP A 391 -29.20 43.42 4.94
N VAL A 392 -29.27 44.70 5.32
CA VAL A 392 -29.27 45.82 4.38
C VAL A 392 -28.60 47.04 5.00
N TRP A 393 -27.51 47.52 4.41
CA TRP A 393 -26.77 48.67 4.92
C TRP A 393 -26.40 49.67 3.82
N LEU A 394 -25.94 50.86 4.26
CA LEU A 394 -25.61 51.99 3.39
C LEU A 394 -24.18 52.44 3.61
N GLN A 395 -23.45 52.64 2.52
CA GLN A 395 -22.10 53.20 2.52
C GLN A 395 -22.08 54.56 1.81
N PRO A 396 -21.59 55.64 2.44
CA PRO A 396 -21.33 56.89 1.73
C PRO A 396 -20.33 56.69 0.59
N ALA A 397 -20.62 57.28 -0.57
CA ALA A 397 -19.75 57.25 -1.74
C ALA A 397 -19.75 58.58 -2.49
N GLN A 398 -18.68 58.83 -3.26
CA GLN A 398 -18.59 59.95 -4.18
C GLN A 398 -18.69 59.42 -5.61
N MET A 399 -19.63 59.95 -6.39
CA MET A 399 -19.87 59.53 -7.77
C MET A 399 -19.48 60.58 -8.80
N LYS A 400 -19.52 60.20 -10.09
CA LYS A 400 -19.23 61.07 -11.22
C LYS A 400 -20.05 62.37 -11.15
N LYS A 401 -19.56 63.44 -11.78
CA LYS A 401 -20.15 64.79 -11.72
C LYS A 401 -20.18 65.36 -10.29
N ASN A 402 -19.27 64.91 -9.44
CA ASN A 402 -19.10 65.36 -8.06
C ASN A 402 -20.36 65.21 -7.19
N ARG A 403 -21.11 64.13 -7.40
CA ARG A 403 -22.36 63.85 -6.69
C ARG A 403 -22.10 63.02 -5.44
N PRO A 404 -22.54 63.47 -4.25
CA PRO A 404 -22.60 62.59 -3.09
C PRO A 404 -23.66 61.51 -3.33
N ALA A 405 -23.35 60.27 -2.98
CA ALA A 405 -24.17 59.10 -3.24
C ALA A 405 -24.12 58.12 -2.07
N MET A 406 -25.01 57.13 -2.09
CA MET A 406 -24.99 55.99 -1.18
C MET A 406 -24.90 54.69 -1.96
N VAL A 407 -24.05 53.76 -1.52
CA VAL A 407 -24.08 52.36 -1.97
C VAL A 407 -24.97 51.60 -1.00
N MET A 408 -26.01 50.95 -1.52
CA MET A 408 -26.87 50.06 -0.74
C MET A 408 -26.46 48.62 -1.03
N ARG A 409 -26.30 47.82 0.03
CA ARG A 409 -25.88 46.42 -0.02
C ARG A 409 -26.73 45.56 0.88
#